data_AF-A0A0D5BZD9-F1
#
_entry.id   AF-A0A0D5BZD9-F1
#
_cell.length_a   1.000
_cell.length_b   1.000
_cell.length_c   1.000
_cell.angle_alpha   90.00
_cell.angle_beta   90.00
_cell.angle_gamma   90.00
#
_symmetry.space_group_name_H-M   'P 1'
#
loop_
_entity.id
_entity.type
_entity.pdbx_description
1 polymer ?
#
loop_
_entity_poly.entity_id
_entity_poly.type
_entity_poly.pdbx_seq_one_letter_code
_entity_poly.pdbx_strand_id
1 'polypeptide(L)'
;MFQQYSSHHFIVVLILYGNDFKKIDFIQTSHQHKHLIQSTENYNMNKIRIILFFIFLGIFSVTYQIGSMSDVSEDEANIFMDEFEELVSNIDAFGIFVHNTTIALPMFIPGFGVAWGLFSSWSTGFAFAAISATTPELESIPPLSILFLSPFGLMELVAYSMGISRSFILIRVIFKKINLIPLIKPTAIEIGIMLALLLAGGYIEFYMLEFAQEQSLEMSGF
;
A
#
# COMPACT_ATOMS: atom_id res chain seq x y z
N MET A 1 -68.02 -17.59 48.03
CA MET A 1 -68.53 -17.09 46.75
C MET A 1 -67.33 -16.75 45.88
N PHE A 2 -67.05 -17.58 44.87
CA PHE A 2 -66.04 -17.47 43.78
C PHE A 2 -64.55 -17.28 44.16
N GLN A 3 -63.55 -17.86 43.48
CA GLN A 3 -63.44 -19.05 42.63
C GLN A 3 -61.94 -19.34 42.54
N GLN A 4 -61.61 -20.61 42.62
CA GLN A 4 -60.31 -21.22 42.41
C GLN A 4 -59.73 -20.80 41.04
N TYR A 5 -58.83 -19.82 41.01
CA TYR A 5 -58.05 -19.51 39.82
C TYR A 5 -57.04 -20.62 39.60
N SER A 6 -57.39 -21.47 38.62
CA SER A 6 -56.66 -22.62 38.17
C SER A 6 -55.20 -22.28 37.83
N SER A 7 -54.28 -22.98 38.50
CA SER A 7 -52.86 -23.09 38.19
C SER A 7 -52.60 -23.57 36.74
N HIS A 8 -53.62 -23.97 35.98
CA HIS A 8 -53.49 -24.27 34.56
C HIS A 8 -53.37 -23.03 33.67
N HIS A 9 -53.88 -21.84 34.05
CA HIS A 9 -53.72 -20.63 33.22
C HIS A 9 -52.29 -20.07 33.24
N PHE A 10 -51.57 -20.18 34.37
CA PHE A 10 -50.18 -19.74 34.47
C PHE A 10 -49.22 -20.68 33.73
N ILE A 11 -49.52 -21.99 33.77
CA ILE A 11 -48.77 -23.02 33.04
C ILE A 11 -49.00 -22.91 31.53
N VAL A 12 -50.21 -22.58 31.06
CA VAL A 12 -50.49 -22.38 29.63
C VAL A 12 -49.78 -21.14 29.08
N VAL A 13 -49.66 -20.04 29.81
CA VAL A 13 -48.88 -18.85 29.38
C VAL A 13 -47.37 -19.17 29.31
N LEU A 14 -46.83 -19.93 30.26
CA LEU A 14 -45.43 -20.40 30.25
C LEU A 14 -45.13 -21.42 29.14
N ILE A 15 -46.10 -22.25 28.75
CA ILE A 15 -45.95 -23.22 27.65
C ILE A 15 -46.09 -22.53 26.29
N LEU A 16 -47.03 -21.59 26.15
CA LEU A 16 -47.24 -20.84 24.91
C LEU A 16 -46.09 -19.87 24.61
N TYR A 17 -45.56 -19.18 25.62
CA TYR A 17 -44.46 -18.22 25.45
C TYR A 17 -43.07 -18.78 25.75
N GLY A 18 -42.93 -19.88 26.49
CA GLY A 18 -41.61 -20.41 26.87
C GLY A 18 -40.81 -20.99 25.70
N ASN A 19 -41.50 -21.53 24.69
CA ASN A 19 -40.86 -21.94 23.44
C ASN A 19 -40.41 -20.73 22.61
N ASP A 20 -41.23 -19.68 22.54
CA ASP A 20 -40.88 -18.45 21.83
C ASP A 20 -39.77 -17.67 22.53
N PHE A 21 -39.75 -17.61 23.87
CA PHE A 21 -38.67 -16.96 24.62
C PHE A 21 -37.33 -17.68 24.43
N LYS A 22 -37.30 -19.01 24.56
CA LYS A 22 -36.09 -19.81 24.28
C LYS A 22 -35.64 -19.68 22.83
N LYS A 23 -36.58 -19.55 21.89
CA LYS A 23 -36.28 -19.36 20.46
C LYS A 23 -35.75 -17.95 20.18
N ILE A 24 -36.28 -16.92 20.82
CA ILE A 24 -35.80 -15.54 20.73
C ILE A 24 -34.38 -15.43 21.32
N ASP A 25 -34.15 -15.97 22.52
CA ASP A 25 -32.81 -16.03 23.13
C ASP A 25 -31.82 -16.83 22.28
N PHE A 26 -32.25 -17.95 21.69
CA PHE A 26 -31.42 -18.74 20.77
C PHE A 26 -31.10 -17.99 19.47
N ILE A 27 -32.08 -17.28 18.88
CA ILE A 27 -31.86 -16.47 17.68
C ILE A 27 -30.89 -15.32 18.01
N GLN A 28 -31.07 -14.65 19.14
CA GLN A 28 -30.24 -13.51 19.55
C GLN A 28 -28.81 -13.94 19.89
N THR A 29 -28.63 -15.06 20.59
CA THR A 29 -27.31 -15.66 20.84
C THR A 29 -26.66 -16.14 19.53
N SER A 30 -27.41 -16.73 18.60
CA SER A 30 -26.87 -17.13 17.28
C SER A 30 -26.42 -15.93 16.44
N HIS A 31 -27.13 -14.81 16.52
CA HIS A 31 -26.81 -13.59 15.78
C HIS A 31 -25.58 -12.88 16.36
N GLN A 32 -25.50 -12.81 17.69
CA GLN A 32 -24.32 -12.33 18.42
C GLN A 32 -23.09 -13.20 18.11
N HIS A 33 -23.26 -14.52 18.07
CA HIS A 33 -22.18 -15.45 17.78
C HIS A 33 -21.66 -15.31 16.33
N LYS A 34 -22.56 -15.16 15.35
CA LYS A 34 -22.19 -14.85 13.96
C LYS A 34 -21.44 -13.52 13.84
N HIS A 35 -21.89 -12.49 14.56
CA HIS A 35 -21.21 -11.19 14.57
C HIS A 35 -19.80 -11.29 15.19
N LEU A 36 -19.63 -12.01 16.29
CA LEU A 36 -18.33 -12.24 16.94
C LEU A 36 -17.37 -13.00 16.02
N ILE A 37 -17.84 -14.08 15.37
CA ILE A 37 -17.02 -14.84 14.41
C ILE A 37 -16.60 -13.95 13.24
N GLN A 38 -17.53 -13.20 12.65
CA GLN A 38 -17.23 -12.31 11.52
C GLN A 38 -16.27 -11.18 11.92
N SER A 39 -16.41 -10.63 13.13
CA SER A 39 -15.48 -9.62 13.65
C SER A 39 -14.07 -10.19 13.87
N THR A 40 -13.96 -11.43 14.34
CA THR A 40 -12.69 -12.11 14.59
C THR A 40 -11.98 -12.48 13.28
N GLU A 41 -12.73 -12.97 12.28
CA GLU A 41 -12.19 -13.22 10.94
C GLU A 41 -11.71 -11.92 10.29
N ASN A 42 -12.49 -10.84 10.36
CA ASN A 42 -12.09 -9.53 9.85
C ASN A 42 -10.82 -9.00 10.54
N TYR A 43 -10.71 -9.16 11.86
CA TYR A 43 -9.53 -8.76 12.62
C TYR A 43 -8.27 -9.52 12.18
N ASN A 44 -8.37 -10.84 12.01
CA ASN A 44 -7.25 -11.66 11.52
C ASN A 44 -6.85 -11.29 10.09
N MET A 45 -7.81 -10.97 9.22
CA MET A 45 -7.53 -10.53 7.86
C MET A 45 -6.84 -9.16 7.80
N ASN A 46 -7.22 -8.23 8.68
CA ASN A 46 -6.57 -6.91 8.77
C ASN A 46 -5.12 -7.04 9.27
N LYS A 47 -4.86 -7.91 10.24
CA LYS A 47 -3.48 -8.21 10.67
C LYS A 47 -2.61 -8.74 9.54
N ILE A 48 -3.13 -9.71 8.78
CA ILE A 48 -2.39 -10.30 7.66
C ILE A 48 -2.04 -9.21 6.62
N ARG A 49 -2.97 -8.28 6.34
CA ARG A 49 -2.71 -7.16 5.42
C ARG A 49 -1.57 -6.27 5.89
N ILE A 50 -1.58 -5.87 7.16
CA ILE A 50 -0.54 -5.01 7.75
C ILE A 50 0.82 -5.73 7.75
N ILE A 51 0.84 -7.03 8.10
CA ILE A 51 2.06 -7.82 8.07
C ILE A 51 2.62 -7.92 6.64
N LEU A 52 1.76 -8.20 5.66
CA LEU A 52 2.18 -8.26 4.25
C LEU A 52 2.70 -6.93 3.74
N PHE A 53 2.08 -5.80 4.15
CA PHE A 53 2.59 -4.47 3.83
C PHE A 53 4.03 -4.29 4.31
N PHE A 54 4.34 -4.58 5.57
CA PHE A 54 5.70 -4.42 6.10
C PHE A 54 6.69 -5.43 5.49
N ILE A 55 6.25 -6.65 5.17
CA ILE A 55 7.08 -7.61 4.44
C ILE A 55 7.45 -7.04 3.07
N PHE A 56 6.48 -6.55 2.29
CA PHE A 56 6.77 -6.02 0.97
C PHE A 56 7.50 -4.68 0.99
N LEU A 57 7.32 -3.86 2.03
CA LEU A 57 8.14 -2.68 2.28
C LEU A 57 9.61 -3.06 2.49
N GLY A 58 9.87 -4.08 3.32
CA GLY A 58 11.23 -4.60 3.53
C GLY A 58 11.83 -5.19 2.25
N ILE A 59 11.06 -5.99 1.51
CA ILE A 59 11.52 -6.58 0.24
C ILE A 59 11.82 -5.47 -0.77
N PHE A 60 10.92 -4.49 -0.94
CA PHE A 60 11.15 -3.33 -1.80
C PHE A 60 12.45 -2.62 -1.42
N SER A 61 12.64 -2.31 -0.14
CA SER A 61 13.86 -1.61 0.31
C SER A 61 15.14 -2.39 0.00
N VAL A 62 15.12 -3.72 0.18
CA VAL A 62 16.26 -4.58 -0.15
C VAL A 62 16.49 -4.65 -1.67
N THR A 63 15.43 -4.76 -2.46
CA THR A 63 15.53 -4.80 -3.93
C THR A 63 16.06 -3.49 -4.50
N TYR A 64 15.62 -2.34 -3.96
CA TYR A 64 16.17 -1.04 -4.25
C TYR A 64 17.66 -0.96 -3.90
N GLN A 65 18.06 -1.40 -2.71
CA GLN A 65 19.46 -1.40 -2.31
C GLN A 65 20.32 -2.25 -3.25
N ILE A 66 19.83 -3.43 -3.66
CA ILE A 66 20.53 -4.28 -4.63
C ILE A 66 20.68 -3.55 -5.97
N GLY A 67 19.63 -2.88 -6.45
CA GLY A 67 19.71 -2.04 -7.66
C GLY A 67 20.76 -0.94 -7.54
N SER A 68 20.82 -0.26 -6.40
CA SER A 68 21.77 0.83 -6.14
C SER A 68 23.24 0.40 -6.00
N MET A 69 23.50 -0.91 -5.88
CA MET A 69 24.84 -1.48 -5.83
C MET A 69 25.28 -2.03 -7.19
N SER A 70 24.53 -1.73 -8.26
CA SER A 70 24.90 -2.17 -9.60
C SER A 70 26.16 -1.43 -10.06
N ASP A 71 27.12 -2.17 -10.61
CA ASP A 71 28.25 -1.58 -11.30
C ASP A 71 27.74 -1.02 -12.64
N VAL A 72 27.71 0.31 -12.75
CA VAL A 72 27.29 1.03 -13.97
C VAL A 72 28.55 1.63 -14.60
N SER A 73 28.82 1.31 -15.86
CA SER A 73 29.93 1.94 -16.58
C SER A 73 29.63 3.40 -16.90
N GLU A 74 30.65 4.23 -17.11
CA GLU A 74 30.48 5.64 -17.46
C GLU A 74 29.63 5.82 -18.75
N ASP A 75 29.84 4.96 -19.75
CA ASP A 75 29.04 4.96 -20.99
C ASP A 75 27.56 4.63 -20.73
N GLU A 76 27.28 3.60 -19.90
CA GLU A 76 25.90 3.24 -19.53
C GLU A 76 25.23 4.31 -18.67
N ALA A 77 25.99 4.92 -17.75
CA ALA A 77 25.51 6.01 -16.92
C ALA A 77 25.16 7.21 -17.78
N ASN A 78 26.01 7.60 -18.73
CA ASN A 78 25.74 8.72 -19.64
C ASN A 78 24.51 8.47 -20.52
N ILE A 79 24.35 7.26 -21.10
CA ILE A 79 23.15 6.90 -21.87
C ILE A 79 21.90 6.97 -20.99
N PHE A 80 21.97 6.43 -19.77
CA PHE A 80 20.86 6.50 -18.82
C PHE A 80 20.54 7.95 -18.45
N MET A 81 21.55 8.78 -18.20
CA MET A 81 21.37 10.19 -17.85
C MET A 81 20.74 10.98 -18.99
N ASP A 82 21.11 10.74 -20.25
CA ASP A 82 20.48 11.37 -21.41
C ASP A 82 18.98 11.01 -21.50
N GLU A 83 18.63 9.73 -21.34
CA GLU A 83 17.23 9.28 -21.32
C GLU A 83 16.47 9.81 -20.10
N PHE A 84 17.12 9.83 -18.94
CA PHE A 84 16.55 10.31 -17.68
C PHE A 84 16.28 11.81 -17.75
N GLU A 85 17.23 12.60 -18.23
CA GLU A 85 17.07 14.05 -18.45
C GLU A 85 15.98 14.35 -19.47
N GLU A 86 15.84 13.57 -20.54
CA GLU A 86 14.71 13.73 -21.47
C GLU A 86 13.35 13.48 -20.77
N LEU A 87 13.29 12.49 -19.87
CA LEU A 87 12.07 12.14 -19.13
C LEU A 87 11.72 13.15 -18.01
N VAL A 88 12.73 13.78 -17.39
CA VAL A 88 12.53 14.68 -16.24
C VAL A 88 12.71 16.16 -16.57
N SER A 89 13.27 16.51 -17.73
CA SER A 89 13.41 17.92 -18.14
C SER A 89 12.04 18.54 -18.36
N ASN A 90 11.76 19.64 -17.64
CA ASN A 90 10.48 20.34 -17.64
C ASN A 90 9.29 19.54 -17.05
N ILE A 91 9.56 18.48 -16.27
CA ILE A 91 8.49 17.80 -15.54
C ILE A 91 8.01 18.71 -14.40
N ASP A 92 6.73 19.10 -14.45
CA ASP A 92 6.12 19.81 -13.34
C ASP A 92 5.70 18.82 -12.23
N ALA A 93 5.29 19.35 -11.07
CA ALA A 93 4.81 18.53 -9.96
C ALA A 93 3.71 17.53 -10.37
N PHE A 94 2.86 17.89 -11.35
CA PHE A 94 1.82 17.01 -11.86
C PHE A 94 2.39 15.88 -12.72
N GLY A 95 3.41 16.16 -13.54
CA GLY A 95 4.15 15.17 -14.31
C GLY A 95 4.81 14.13 -13.41
N ILE A 96 5.46 14.54 -12.31
CA ILE A 96 6.05 13.62 -11.32
C ILE A 96 4.97 12.70 -10.73
N PHE A 97 3.83 13.28 -10.34
CA PHE A 97 2.68 12.51 -9.87
C PHE A 97 2.20 11.47 -10.91
N VAL A 98 2.07 11.86 -12.18
CA VAL A 98 1.62 10.98 -13.27
C VAL A 98 2.64 9.86 -13.51
N HIS A 99 3.93 10.16 -13.49
CA HIS A 99 5.00 9.18 -13.65
C HIS A 99 4.92 8.10 -12.57
N ASN A 100 4.94 8.50 -11.30
CA ASN A 100 4.84 7.59 -10.17
C ASN A 100 3.52 6.82 -10.13
N THR A 101 2.40 7.46 -10.52
CA THR A 101 1.10 6.80 -10.61
C THR A 101 1.07 5.74 -11.70
N THR A 102 1.70 6.00 -12.84
CA THR A 102 1.82 5.05 -13.95
C THR A 102 2.61 3.82 -13.53
N ILE A 103 3.62 3.99 -12.70
CA ILE A 103 4.40 2.89 -12.11
C ILE A 103 3.58 2.14 -11.04
N ALA A 104 2.85 2.87 -10.18
CA ALA A 104 2.15 2.29 -9.03
C ALA A 104 0.89 1.49 -9.39
N LEU A 105 0.09 1.96 -10.36
CA LEU A 105 -1.20 1.32 -10.68
C LEU A 105 -1.07 -0.14 -11.10
N PRO A 106 -0.11 -0.54 -11.97
CA PRO A 106 0.12 -1.94 -12.30
C PRO A 106 0.49 -2.81 -11.09
N MET A 107 1.02 -2.22 -10.00
CA MET A 107 1.32 -2.96 -8.77
C MET A 107 0.07 -3.54 -8.10
N PHE A 108 -1.15 -3.10 -8.44
CA PHE A 108 -2.40 -3.69 -7.93
C PHE A 108 -2.90 -4.88 -8.77
N ILE A 109 -2.31 -5.16 -9.93
CA ILE A 109 -2.72 -6.28 -10.79
C ILE A 109 -2.36 -7.60 -10.10
N PRO A 110 -3.29 -8.54 -9.90
CA PRO A 110 -3.04 -9.78 -9.13
C PRO A 110 -1.84 -10.58 -9.67
N GLY A 111 -0.84 -10.79 -8.82
CA GLY A 111 0.37 -11.56 -9.14
C GLY A 111 1.40 -10.73 -9.92
N PHE A 112 0.98 -10.13 -11.05
CA PHE A 112 1.83 -9.27 -11.87
C PHE A 112 2.44 -8.13 -11.05
N GLY A 113 1.62 -7.48 -10.22
CA GLY A 113 2.05 -6.34 -9.43
C GLY A 113 3.19 -6.61 -8.45
N VAL A 114 3.36 -7.87 -8.02
CA VAL A 114 4.54 -8.26 -7.22
C VAL A 114 5.81 -8.20 -8.07
N ALA A 115 5.79 -8.82 -9.25
CA ALA A 115 6.95 -8.79 -10.15
C ALA A 115 7.26 -7.36 -10.61
N TRP A 116 6.22 -6.61 -10.98
CA TRP A 116 6.34 -5.22 -11.41
C TRP A 116 6.91 -4.31 -10.31
N GLY A 117 6.43 -4.45 -9.07
CA GLY A 117 6.94 -3.66 -7.96
C GLY A 117 8.39 -3.95 -7.61
N LEU A 118 8.83 -5.21 -7.71
CA LEU A 118 10.25 -5.57 -7.52
C LEU A 118 11.12 -5.06 -8.66
N PHE A 119 10.65 -5.18 -9.91
CA PHE A 119 11.34 -4.62 -11.06
C PHE A 119 11.50 -3.10 -10.92
N SER A 120 10.41 -2.39 -10.65
CA SER A 120 10.42 -0.94 -10.42
C SER A 120 11.39 -0.56 -9.30
N SER A 121 11.34 -1.27 -8.16
CA SER A 121 12.25 -1.04 -7.04
C SER A 121 13.72 -1.17 -7.44
N TRP A 122 14.06 -2.24 -8.16
CA TRP A 122 15.42 -2.48 -8.64
C TRP A 122 15.83 -1.41 -9.65
N SER A 123 14.96 -1.05 -10.60
CA SER A 123 15.21 -0.02 -11.60
C SER A 123 15.42 1.37 -10.97
N THR A 124 14.67 1.73 -9.94
CA THR A 124 14.91 2.98 -9.18
C THR A 124 16.25 2.94 -8.45
N GLY A 125 16.64 1.78 -7.90
CA GLY A 125 17.97 1.59 -7.33
C GLY A 125 19.07 1.74 -8.38
N PHE A 126 18.91 1.11 -9.55
CA PHE A 126 19.84 1.21 -10.66
C PHE A 126 19.98 2.67 -11.16
N ALA A 127 18.87 3.40 -11.26
CA ALA A 127 18.88 4.82 -11.58
C ALA A 127 19.74 5.63 -10.59
N PHE A 128 19.61 5.35 -9.29
CA PHE A 128 20.48 5.97 -8.28
C PHE A 128 21.97 5.63 -8.51
N ALA A 129 22.30 4.38 -8.85
CA ALA A 129 23.68 3.98 -9.15
C ALA A 129 24.23 4.73 -10.38
N ALA A 130 23.44 4.85 -11.45
CA ALA A 130 23.82 5.58 -12.66
C ALA A 130 24.06 7.07 -12.39
N ILE A 131 23.16 7.73 -11.64
CA ILE A 131 23.32 9.14 -11.26
C ILE A 131 24.56 9.32 -10.35
N SER A 132 24.78 8.40 -9.41
CA SER A 132 25.93 8.46 -8.49
C SER A 132 27.26 8.25 -9.21
N ALA A 133 27.28 7.53 -10.33
CA ALA A 133 28.49 7.33 -11.13
C ALA A 133 28.98 8.62 -11.81
N THR A 134 28.08 9.58 -12.07
CA THR A 134 28.40 10.86 -12.74
C THR A 134 28.36 12.05 -11.78
N THR A 135 27.90 11.87 -10.54
CA THR A 135 27.72 12.93 -9.54
C THR A 135 28.51 12.65 -8.25
N PRO A 136 29.73 13.22 -8.10
CA PRO A 136 30.60 12.95 -6.95
C PRO A 136 29.95 13.22 -5.58
N GLU A 137 29.03 14.17 -5.51
CA GLU A 137 28.32 14.52 -4.28
C GLU A 137 27.42 13.38 -3.76
N LEU A 138 26.93 12.52 -4.65
CA LEU A 138 26.04 11.41 -4.32
C LEU A 138 26.79 10.13 -3.92
N GLU A 139 28.08 9.99 -4.25
CA GLU A 139 28.90 8.82 -3.93
C GLU A 139 28.91 8.51 -2.42
N SER A 140 28.87 9.57 -1.59
CA SER A 140 28.91 9.44 -0.12
C SER A 140 27.54 9.24 0.53
N ILE A 141 26.44 9.39 -0.23
CA ILE A 141 25.07 9.31 0.30
C ILE A 141 24.60 7.86 0.25
N PRO A 142 24.27 7.23 1.40
CA PRO A 142 23.72 5.88 1.39
C PRO A 142 22.37 5.87 0.64
N PRO A 143 22.15 4.99 -0.36
CA PRO A 143 20.95 4.99 -1.20
C PRO A 143 19.64 4.95 -0.39
N LEU A 144 19.59 4.10 0.64
CA LEU A 144 18.43 3.99 1.52
C LEU A 144 18.09 5.30 2.26
N SER A 145 19.04 6.21 2.41
CA SER A 145 18.79 7.52 3.01
C SER A 145 17.84 8.33 2.16
N ILE A 146 17.99 8.31 0.83
CA ILE A 146 17.05 9.00 -0.07
C ILE A 146 15.67 8.37 0.04
N LEU A 147 15.59 7.04 0.04
CA LEU A 147 14.32 6.32 0.11
C LEU A 147 13.57 6.54 1.44
N PHE A 148 14.27 6.57 2.58
CA PHE A 148 13.64 6.63 3.90
C PHE A 148 13.61 8.02 4.55
N LEU A 149 14.56 8.89 4.22
CA LEU A 149 14.67 10.21 4.85
C LEU A 149 14.09 11.33 3.99
N SER A 150 13.91 11.11 2.67
CA SER A 150 13.16 12.07 1.86
C SER A 150 11.65 11.87 2.08
N PRO A 151 10.88 12.97 2.21
CA PRO A 151 9.45 12.89 2.37
C PRO A 151 8.76 12.28 1.14
N PHE A 152 9.21 12.59 -0.08
CA PHE A 152 8.66 12.00 -1.31
C PHE A 152 8.99 10.50 -1.41
N GLY A 153 10.23 10.10 -1.14
CA GLY A 153 10.65 8.69 -1.18
C GLY A 153 9.89 7.82 -0.17
N LEU A 154 9.62 8.34 1.04
CA LEU A 154 8.83 7.62 2.02
C LEU A 154 7.37 7.42 1.55
N MET A 155 6.80 8.43 0.89
CA MET A 155 5.42 8.37 0.37
C MET A 155 5.32 7.39 -0.80
N GLU A 156 6.29 7.37 -1.72
CA GLU A 156 6.41 6.39 -2.79
C GLU A 156 6.58 4.97 -2.25
N LEU A 157 7.51 4.77 -1.31
CA LEU A 157 7.75 3.47 -0.69
C LEU A 157 6.46 2.89 -0.09
N VAL A 158 5.71 3.72 0.64
CA VAL A 158 4.41 3.33 1.22
C VAL A 158 3.40 3.02 0.11
N ALA A 159 3.25 3.89 -0.88
CA ALA A 159 2.34 3.72 -2.01
C ALA A 159 2.60 2.41 -2.78
N TYR A 160 3.85 2.12 -3.12
CA TYR A 160 4.26 0.96 -3.89
C TYR A 160 4.08 -0.32 -3.07
N SER A 161 4.49 -0.31 -1.79
CA SER A 161 4.30 -1.44 -0.87
C SER A 161 2.82 -1.80 -0.68
N MET A 162 1.93 -0.79 -0.65
CA MET A 162 0.48 -1.02 -0.63
C MET A 162 0.02 -1.78 -1.87
N GLY A 163 0.40 -1.32 -3.07
CA GLY A 163 0.06 -1.98 -4.33
C GLY A 163 0.51 -3.44 -4.37
N ILE A 164 1.81 -3.67 -4.12
CA ILE A 164 2.42 -5.01 -4.11
C ILE A 164 1.71 -5.94 -3.13
N SER A 165 1.47 -5.48 -1.91
CA SER A 165 0.79 -6.27 -0.88
C SER A 165 -0.63 -6.66 -1.30
N ARG A 166 -1.35 -5.75 -1.96
CA ARG A 166 -2.70 -5.98 -2.47
C ARG A 166 -2.69 -6.97 -3.64
N SER A 167 -1.75 -6.83 -4.58
CA SER A 167 -1.57 -7.78 -5.68
C SER A 167 -1.34 -9.20 -5.16
N PHE A 168 -0.48 -9.38 -4.14
CA PHE A 168 -0.23 -10.67 -3.52
C PHE A 168 -1.48 -11.28 -2.87
N ILE A 169 -2.28 -10.46 -2.18
CA ILE A 169 -3.54 -10.92 -1.56
C ILE A 169 -4.53 -11.36 -2.64
N LEU A 170 -4.70 -10.55 -3.69
CA LEU A 170 -5.65 -10.84 -4.76
C LEU A 170 -5.29 -12.15 -5.49
N ILE A 171 -4.01 -12.36 -5.82
CA ILE A 171 -3.60 -13.60 -6.49
C ILE A 171 -3.79 -14.82 -5.61
N ARG A 172 -3.54 -14.72 -4.29
CA ARG A 172 -3.80 -15.81 -3.35
C ARG A 172 -5.29 -16.18 -3.31
N VAL A 173 -6.17 -15.19 -3.37
CA VAL A 173 -7.63 -15.38 -3.36
C VAL A 173 -8.11 -16.00 -4.68
N ILE A 174 -7.54 -15.60 -5.82
CA ILE A 174 -7.77 -16.22 -7.13
C ILE A 174 -7.38 -17.70 -7.10
N PHE A 175 -6.16 -18.03 -6.65
CA PHE A 175 -5.70 -19.43 -6.57
C PHE A 175 -6.54 -20.28 -5.63
N LYS A 176 -7.02 -19.70 -4.52
CA LYS A 176 -7.92 -20.38 -3.58
C LYS A 176 -9.38 -20.42 -4.04
N LYS A 177 -9.71 -19.84 -5.20
CA LYS A 177 -11.08 -19.76 -5.75
C LYS A 177 -12.09 -19.16 -4.76
N ILE A 178 -11.64 -18.19 -3.97
CA ILE A 178 -12.49 -17.45 -3.02
C ILE A 178 -13.12 -16.25 -3.74
N ASN A 179 -14.32 -15.84 -3.33
CA ASN A 179 -15.00 -14.69 -3.91
C ASN A 179 -14.18 -13.39 -3.77
N LEU A 180 -13.94 -12.70 -4.90
CA LEU A 180 -13.18 -11.45 -4.98
C LEU A 180 -14.00 -10.20 -4.64
N ILE A 181 -15.33 -10.26 -4.71
CA ILE A 181 -16.23 -9.10 -4.51
C ILE A 181 -15.93 -8.38 -3.17
N PRO A 182 -15.72 -9.06 -2.04
CA PRO A 182 -15.40 -8.39 -0.77
C PRO A 182 -14.09 -7.59 -0.80
N LEU A 183 -13.20 -7.85 -1.77
CA LEU A 183 -11.91 -7.18 -1.91
C LEU A 183 -11.94 -5.97 -2.84
N ILE A 184 -13.00 -5.77 -3.63
CA ILE A 184 -13.10 -4.64 -4.57
C ILE A 184 -13.07 -3.30 -3.80
N LYS A 185 -13.94 -3.14 -2.80
CA LYS A 185 -14.01 -1.92 -1.99
C LYS A 185 -12.67 -1.57 -1.31
N PRO A 186 -12.01 -2.47 -0.56
CA PRO A 186 -10.73 -2.14 0.05
C PRO A 186 -9.62 -1.89 -0.99
N THR A 187 -9.63 -2.59 -2.12
CA THR A 187 -8.66 -2.32 -3.22
C THR A 187 -8.84 -0.91 -3.77
N ALA A 188 -10.08 -0.48 -4.03
CA ALA A 188 -10.36 0.87 -4.52
C ALA A 188 -9.96 1.96 -3.50
N ILE A 189 -10.17 1.71 -2.21
CA ILE A 189 -9.73 2.63 -1.15
C ILE A 189 -8.20 2.74 -1.12
N GLU A 190 -7.49 1.62 -1.20
CA GLU A 190 -6.01 1.62 -1.22
C GLU A 190 -5.44 2.32 -2.46
N ILE A 191 -6.07 2.16 -3.62
CA ILE A 191 -5.73 2.92 -4.82
C ILE A 191 -5.95 4.43 -4.58
N GLY A 192 -7.07 4.82 -3.98
CA GLY A 192 -7.33 6.22 -3.65
C GLY A 192 -6.31 6.82 -2.68
N ILE A 193 -5.90 6.07 -1.66
CA ILE A 193 -4.83 6.48 -0.72
C ILE A 193 -3.49 6.60 -1.45
N MET A 194 -3.15 5.61 -2.29
CA MET A 194 -1.93 5.63 -3.10
C MET A 194 -1.89 6.88 -4.00
N LEU A 195 -2.97 7.19 -4.71
CA LEU A 195 -3.03 8.39 -5.56
C LEU A 195 -2.84 9.68 -4.77
N ALA A 196 -3.44 9.78 -3.57
CA ALA A 196 -3.27 10.95 -2.70
C ALA A 196 -1.83 11.08 -2.19
N LEU A 197 -1.19 9.96 -1.81
CA LEU A 197 0.21 9.94 -1.39
C LEU A 197 1.14 10.37 -2.53
N LEU A 198 0.97 9.82 -3.73
CA LEU A 198 1.82 10.17 -4.86
C LEU A 198 1.59 11.60 -5.36
N LEU A 199 0.37 12.12 -5.26
CA LEU A 199 0.10 13.51 -5.62
C LEU A 199 0.83 14.47 -4.67
N ALA A 200 0.69 14.25 -3.36
CA ALA A 200 1.42 15.06 -2.38
C ALA A 200 2.95 14.83 -2.48
N GLY A 201 3.39 13.60 -2.73
CA GLY A 201 4.80 13.27 -2.95
C GLY A 201 5.40 14.02 -4.13
N GLY A 202 4.72 14.02 -5.29
CA GLY A 202 5.20 14.71 -6.50
C GLY A 202 5.31 16.23 -6.34
N TYR A 203 4.40 16.86 -5.61
CA TYR A 203 4.52 18.29 -5.28
C TYR A 203 5.67 18.55 -4.31
N ILE A 204 5.84 17.71 -3.29
CA ILE A 204 6.95 17.84 -2.33
C ILE A 204 8.30 17.67 -3.05
N GLU A 205 8.42 16.66 -3.92
CA GLU A 205 9.61 16.41 -4.71
C GLU A 205 9.96 17.59 -5.61
N PHE A 206 8.98 18.10 -6.37
CA PHE A 206 9.17 19.25 -7.24
C PHE A 206 9.72 20.47 -6.48
N TYR A 207 9.10 20.84 -5.36
CA TYR A 207 9.57 21.98 -4.56
C TYR A 207 10.93 21.75 -3.91
N MET A 208 11.26 20.50 -3.55
CA MET A 208 12.59 20.18 -3.02
C MET A 208 13.67 20.33 -4.09
N LEU A 209 13.40 19.91 -5.33
CA LEU A 209 14.32 20.05 -6.46
C LEU A 209 14.50 21.52 -6.87
N GLU A 210 13.40 22.27 -6.97
CA GLU A 210 13.43 23.71 -7.28
C GLU A 210 14.26 24.48 -6.23
N PHE A 211 14.00 24.24 -4.94
CA PHE A 211 14.76 24.86 -3.86
C PHE A 211 16.25 24.48 -3.86
N ALA A 212 16.59 23.24 -4.20
CA ALA A 212 17.98 22.79 -4.30
C ALA A 212 18.71 23.44 -5.50
N GLN A 213 18.02 23.64 -6.63
CA GLN A 213 18.55 24.36 -7.79
C GLN A 213 18.75 25.85 -7.52
N GLU A 214 17.81 26.50 -6.83
CA GLU A 214 17.95 27.91 -6.45
C GLU A 214 19.18 28.14 -5.56
N GLN A 215 19.41 27.27 -4.55
CA GLN A 215 20.59 27.37 -3.70
C GLN A 215 21.91 27.13 -4.45
N SER A 216 21.94 26.20 -5.40
CA SER A 216 23.17 25.94 -6.18
C SER A 216 23.53 27.12 -7.11
N LEU A 217 22.53 27.80 -7.65
CA LEU A 217 22.71 29.03 -8.43
C LEU A 217 23.16 30.21 -7.57
N GLU A 218 22.64 30.37 -6.35
CA GLU A 218 23.10 31.42 -5.43
C GLU A 218 24.55 31.20 -4.97
N MET A 219 24.98 29.95 -4.72
CA MET A 219 26.35 29.65 -4.31
C MET A 219 27.39 29.75 -5.44
N SER A 220 26.99 29.55 -6.71
CA SER A 220 27.87 29.69 -7.88
C SER A 220 28.04 31.13 -8.38
N GLY A 221 27.24 32.06 -7.83
CA GLY A 221 27.32 33.50 -8.10
C GLY A 221 28.34 34.28 -7.24
N PHE A 222 29.16 33.60 -6.43
CA PHE A 222 30.22 34.19 -5.59
C PHE A 222 31.64 33.80 -6.02
#